data_AF-A0A3C1RCW2-F1
#
_entry.id   AF-A0A3C1RCW2-F1
#
_cell.length_a   1.000
_cell.length_b   1.000
_cell.length_c   1.000
_cell.angle_alpha   90.00
_cell.angle_beta   90.00
_cell.angle_gamma   90.00
#
_symmetry.space_group_name_H-M   'P 1'
#
loop_
_entity.id
_entity.type
_entity.pdbx_description
1 polymer ?
#
loop_
_entity_poly.entity_id
_entity_poly.type
_entity_poly.pdbx_seq_one_letter_code
_entity_poly.pdbx_strand_id
1 'polypeptide(L)'
;MSEIRKPIDGENGLVQFEIAENVQSIGFIIGGIPDSVDCKVRVELVSKNKTNQTLYDLKMADLRKILSFAYPKLGNVLPFAIGKSLVLNDDNKLFVTILFPAETIATSFAYTVNTYVETTQNPMVIKTVKVEEESEVSTEFYPLMLVSQDAQSYETLVMVKDQVGTLIPNKVFFGKDFIKANIQNNSEFLPMVTQSNQKVKIVGNSTNYLLLV
;
A
#
# COMPACT_ATOMS: atom_id res chain seq x y z
N MET A 1 2.84 23.80 -10.42
CA MET A 1 1.78 22.78 -10.36
C MET A 1 0.47 23.47 -10.05
N SER A 2 -0.59 23.15 -10.78
CA SER A 2 -1.93 23.72 -10.58
C SER A 2 -2.68 22.93 -9.50
N GLU A 3 -3.27 23.66 -8.55
CA GLU A 3 -4.15 23.11 -7.51
C GLU A 3 -5.53 22.82 -8.11
N ILE A 4 -6.04 21.60 -7.90
CA ILE A 4 -7.36 21.16 -8.36
C ILE A 4 -8.27 21.04 -7.14
N ARG A 5 -9.40 21.75 -7.16
CA ARG A 5 -10.40 21.72 -6.08
C ARG A 5 -11.50 20.72 -6.39
N LYS A 6 -11.96 20.00 -5.36
CA LYS A 6 -13.10 19.07 -5.46
C LYS A 6 -14.12 19.35 -4.37
N PRO A 7 -15.42 19.17 -4.67
CA PRO A 7 -16.46 19.28 -3.66
C PRO A 7 -16.31 18.14 -2.64
N ILE A 8 -16.72 18.43 -1.41
CA ILE A 8 -16.89 17.45 -0.35
C ILE A 8 -18.36 17.08 -0.32
N ASP A 9 -18.65 15.79 -0.32
CA ASP A 9 -19.95 15.27 0.05
C ASP A 9 -20.07 15.33 1.58
N GLY A 10 -20.69 16.40 2.07
CA GLY A 10 -20.85 16.63 3.50
C GLY A 10 -21.81 15.67 4.19
N GLU A 11 -22.73 15.04 3.46
CA GLU A 11 -23.67 14.06 4.02
C GLU A 11 -22.97 12.72 4.27
N ASN A 12 -22.15 12.28 3.31
CA ASN A 12 -21.41 11.02 3.40
C ASN A 12 -20.00 11.19 3.98
N GLY A 13 -19.57 12.42 4.26
CA GLY A 13 -18.26 12.73 4.80
C GLY A 13 -17.12 12.28 3.90
N LEU A 14 -17.23 12.47 2.58
CA LEU A 14 -16.24 11.97 1.63
C LEU A 14 -15.90 12.93 0.49
N VAL A 15 -14.78 12.68 -0.15
CA VAL A 15 -14.38 13.30 -1.42
C VAL A 15 -14.07 12.20 -2.41
N GLN A 16 -14.60 12.34 -3.62
CA GLN A 16 -14.37 11.43 -4.75
C GLN A 16 -13.95 12.20 -6.00
N PHE A 17 -12.94 11.68 -6.68
CA PHE A 17 -12.48 12.25 -7.94
C PHE A 17 -11.70 11.25 -8.80
N GLU A 18 -11.55 11.63 -10.05
CA GLU A 18 -10.85 10.85 -11.06
C GLU A 18 -9.54 11.52 -11.47
N ILE A 19 -8.54 10.70 -11.75
CA ILE A 19 -7.29 11.12 -12.38
C ILE A 19 -7.16 10.30 -13.67
N ALA A 20 -7.11 10.99 -14.80
CA ALA A 20 -7.03 10.39 -16.14
C ALA A 20 -5.74 10.79 -16.88
N GLU A 21 -4.78 11.37 -16.16
CA GLU A 21 -3.46 11.76 -16.69
C GLU A 21 -2.36 10.97 -15.98
N ASN A 22 -1.21 10.85 -16.64
CA ASN A 22 -0.04 10.17 -16.05
C ASN A 22 0.28 10.77 -14.69
N VAL A 23 0.48 9.91 -13.68
CA VAL A 23 0.62 10.37 -12.30
C VAL A 23 1.52 9.44 -11.49
N GLN A 24 2.42 10.01 -10.71
CA GLN A 24 3.25 9.26 -9.76
C GLN A 24 2.60 9.28 -8.37
N SER A 25 2.13 10.44 -7.95
CA SER A 25 1.42 10.63 -6.69
C SER A 25 0.52 11.87 -6.75
N ILE A 26 -0.35 12.05 -5.76
CA ILE A 26 -0.96 13.36 -5.47
C ILE A 26 -0.53 13.87 -4.11
N GLY A 27 -0.27 15.16 -4.01
CA GLY A 27 -0.27 15.88 -2.74
C GLY A 27 -1.63 16.50 -2.52
N PHE A 28 -2.25 16.33 -1.35
CA PHE A 28 -3.57 16.87 -1.06
C PHE A 28 -3.60 17.69 0.24
N ILE A 29 -4.55 18.61 0.31
CA ILE A 29 -4.80 19.48 1.45
C ILE A 29 -6.29 19.42 1.76
N ILE A 30 -6.62 19.27 3.03
CA ILE A 30 -8.00 19.28 3.50
C ILE A 30 -8.17 20.44 4.49
N GLY A 31 -9.04 21.39 4.16
CA GLY A 31 -9.35 22.50 5.05
C GLY A 31 -10.30 22.06 6.17
N GLY A 32 -10.13 22.66 7.35
CA GLY A 32 -10.99 22.41 8.52
C GLY A 32 -10.68 21.12 9.27
N ILE A 33 -9.70 20.33 8.82
CA ILE A 33 -9.31 19.07 9.45
C ILE A 33 -7.87 19.20 10.01
N PRO A 34 -7.64 18.86 11.28
CA PRO A 34 -6.28 18.71 11.82
C PRO A 34 -5.51 17.59 11.12
N ASP A 35 -4.18 17.74 10.95
CA ASP A 35 -3.30 16.72 10.34
C ASP A 35 -3.29 15.36 11.07
N SER A 36 -3.83 15.33 12.30
CA SER A 36 -3.97 14.12 13.13
C SER A 36 -5.19 13.26 12.80
N VAL A 37 -6.12 13.74 11.96
CA VAL A 37 -7.33 12.98 11.63
C VAL A 37 -7.02 11.87 10.64
N ASP A 38 -7.31 10.65 11.05
CA ASP A 38 -7.06 9.45 10.27
C ASP A 38 -8.21 9.15 9.31
N CYS A 39 -8.03 9.59 8.06
CA CYS A 39 -9.00 9.38 6.99
C CYS A 39 -8.82 7.99 6.37
N LYS A 40 -9.90 7.39 5.88
CA LYS A 40 -9.82 6.17 5.07
C LYS A 40 -9.68 6.53 3.59
N VAL A 41 -8.76 5.89 2.89
CA VAL A 41 -8.50 6.12 1.47
C VAL A 41 -8.66 4.83 0.70
N ARG A 42 -9.43 4.92 -0.38
CA ARG A 42 -9.56 3.88 -1.39
C ARG A 42 -9.11 4.42 -2.74
N VAL A 43 -8.27 3.66 -3.43
CA VAL A 43 -7.85 3.93 -4.80
C VAL A 43 -8.12 2.73 -5.66
N GLU A 44 -8.78 2.97 -6.78
CA GLU A 44 -9.17 1.94 -7.75
C GLU A 44 -8.66 2.34 -9.13
N LEU A 45 -8.04 1.40 -9.84
CA LEU A 45 -7.77 1.51 -11.26
C LEU A 45 -9.01 1.01 -12.01
N VAL A 46 -9.80 1.95 -12.52
CA VAL A 46 -11.01 1.68 -13.27
C VAL A 46 -10.64 1.52 -14.75
N SER A 47 -11.07 0.42 -15.37
CA SER A 47 -10.73 0.09 -16.75
C SER A 47 -11.98 -0.19 -17.58
N LYS A 48 -12.01 0.24 -18.86
CA LYS A 48 -13.16 0.00 -19.75
C LYS A 48 -13.37 -1.47 -20.10
N ASN A 49 -12.28 -2.21 -20.31
CA ASN A 49 -12.29 -3.58 -20.86
C ASN A 49 -11.62 -4.61 -19.93
N LYS A 50 -11.37 -4.24 -18.67
CA LYS A 50 -10.76 -5.12 -17.65
C LYS A 50 -11.51 -4.94 -16.34
N THR A 51 -11.45 -5.94 -15.47
CA THR A 51 -11.97 -5.82 -14.11
C THR A 51 -11.28 -4.67 -13.40
N ASN A 52 -12.07 -3.81 -12.74
CA ASN A 52 -11.52 -2.73 -11.92
C ASN A 52 -10.66 -3.34 -10.81
N GLN A 53 -9.48 -2.76 -10.61
CA GLN A 53 -8.53 -3.24 -9.62
C GLN A 53 -8.49 -2.25 -8.46
N THR A 54 -8.84 -2.70 -7.26
CA THR A 54 -8.52 -1.94 -6.05
C THR A 54 -7.02 -1.97 -5.84
N LEU A 55 -6.38 -0.80 -5.89
CA LEU A 55 -4.96 -0.65 -5.66
C LEU A 55 -4.68 -0.72 -4.16
N TYR A 56 -5.45 0.00 -3.35
CA TYR A 56 -5.44 -0.11 -1.89
C TYR A 56 -6.72 0.49 -1.29
N ASP A 57 -7.15 -0.04 -0.14
CA ASP A 57 -8.28 0.46 0.66
C ASP A 57 -7.90 0.44 2.15
N LEU A 58 -7.31 1.52 2.64
CA LEU A 58 -6.60 1.58 3.92
C LEU A 58 -6.86 2.90 4.63
N LYS A 59 -6.64 2.92 5.94
CA LYS A 59 -6.53 4.19 6.68
C LYS A 59 -5.22 4.89 6.33
N MET A 60 -5.21 6.22 6.36
CA MET A 60 -4.02 7.02 6.06
C MET A 60 -2.88 6.71 7.03
N ALA A 61 -3.18 6.46 8.30
CA ALA A 61 -2.20 6.03 9.29
C ALA A 61 -1.52 4.71 8.88
N ASP A 62 -2.30 3.71 8.43
CA ASP A 62 -1.77 2.43 7.97
C ASP A 62 -0.91 2.61 6.71
N LEU A 63 -1.38 3.42 5.75
CA LEU A 63 -0.63 3.73 4.53
C LEU A 63 0.71 4.41 4.85
N ARG A 64 0.73 5.37 5.80
CA ARG A 64 1.97 6.02 6.27
C ARG A 64 2.94 5.03 6.89
N LYS A 65 2.45 4.07 7.70
CA LYS A 65 3.30 3.04 8.30
C LYS A 65 3.87 2.10 7.25
N ILE A 66 3.00 1.59 6.36
CA ILE A 66 3.37 0.67 5.26
C ILE A 66 4.39 1.31 4.34
N LEU A 67 4.21 2.57 3.95
CA LEU A 67 5.06 3.24 2.98
C LEU A 67 6.24 3.99 3.60
N SER A 68 6.39 3.99 4.93
CA SER A 68 7.48 4.68 5.62
C SER A 68 8.88 4.27 5.13
N PHE A 69 9.04 3.03 4.66
CA PHE A 69 10.31 2.54 4.10
C PHE A 69 10.69 3.23 2.78
N ALA A 70 9.72 3.58 1.93
CA ALA A 70 9.94 4.23 0.64
C ALA A 70 9.74 5.75 0.71
N TYR A 71 8.89 6.19 1.64
CA TYR A 71 8.46 7.57 1.83
C TYR A 71 8.51 7.90 3.33
N PRO A 72 9.71 8.11 3.91
CA PRO A 72 9.88 8.38 5.35
C PRO A 72 9.15 9.63 5.83
N LYS A 73 8.71 10.50 4.91
CA LYS A 73 7.85 11.66 5.17
C LYS A 73 6.67 11.68 4.19
N LEU A 74 5.85 10.64 4.19
CA LEU A 74 4.69 10.52 3.28
C LEU A 74 3.70 11.69 3.41
N GLY A 75 3.64 12.39 4.56
CA GLY A 75 2.81 13.60 4.72
C GLY A 75 1.37 13.39 4.26
N ASN A 76 0.87 14.32 3.44
CA ASN A 76 -0.41 14.21 2.73
C ASN A 76 -0.18 13.86 1.26
N VAL A 77 0.63 12.83 1.00
CA VAL A 77 0.90 12.31 -0.34
C VAL A 77 0.27 10.92 -0.49
N LEU A 78 -0.43 10.72 -1.61
CA LEU A 78 -0.93 9.41 -2.04
C LEU A 78 -0.15 8.96 -3.27
N PRO A 79 0.78 8.01 -3.14
CA PRO A 79 1.53 7.48 -4.27
C PRO A 79 0.73 6.40 -4.99
N PHE A 80 0.86 6.38 -6.32
CA PHE A 80 0.27 5.36 -7.18
C PHE A 80 1.35 4.48 -7.84
N ALA A 81 2.61 4.89 -7.78
CA ALA A 81 3.79 4.15 -8.22
C ALA A 81 5.04 4.66 -7.46
N ILE A 82 6.10 3.84 -7.39
CA ILE A 82 7.35 4.20 -6.71
C ILE A 82 8.41 4.62 -7.74
N GLY A 83 8.92 5.84 -7.61
CA GLY A 83 10.00 6.38 -8.46
C GLY A 83 9.65 6.60 -9.94
N LYS A 84 8.41 6.32 -10.36
CA LYS A 84 7.93 6.42 -11.74
C LYS A 84 6.50 6.95 -11.78
N SER A 85 6.10 7.56 -12.89
CA SER A 85 4.71 7.91 -13.18
C SER A 85 3.96 6.71 -13.75
N LEU A 86 2.82 6.38 -13.15
CA LEU A 86 1.87 5.44 -13.74
C LEU A 86 1.29 6.05 -15.03
N VAL A 87 1.38 5.30 -16.12
CA VAL A 87 0.81 5.69 -17.41
C VAL A 87 -0.69 5.39 -17.40
N LEU A 88 -1.49 6.43 -17.59
CA LEU A 88 -2.94 6.31 -17.78
C LEU A 88 -3.32 6.65 -19.22
N ASN A 89 -4.43 6.13 -19.70
CA ASN A 89 -4.91 6.36 -21.06
C ASN A 89 -6.44 6.38 -21.15
N ASP A 90 -6.99 6.49 -22.35
CA ASP A 90 -8.45 6.55 -22.55
C ASP A 90 -9.20 5.30 -22.04
N ASP A 91 -8.51 4.18 -21.81
CA ASP A 91 -9.09 2.93 -21.33
C ASP A 91 -9.00 2.76 -19.82
N ASN A 92 -8.18 3.56 -19.12
CA ASN A 92 -8.03 3.43 -17.67
C ASN A 92 -7.85 4.78 -16.95
N LYS A 93 -8.39 4.84 -15.74
CA LYS A 93 -8.30 6.01 -14.86
C LYS A 93 -8.21 5.58 -13.41
N LEU A 94 -7.63 6.43 -12.58
CA LEU A 94 -7.68 6.23 -11.13
C LEU A 94 -8.94 6.88 -10.58
N PHE A 95 -9.70 6.13 -9.78
CA PHE A 95 -10.79 6.63 -8.96
C PHE A 95 -10.33 6.67 -7.52
N VAL A 96 -10.28 7.86 -6.93
CA VAL A 96 -9.81 8.11 -5.57
C VAL A 96 -10.98 8.49 -4.69
N THR A 97 -11.14 7.78 -3.58
CA THR A 97 -12.12 8.08 -2.52
C THR A 97 -11.37 8.36 -1.22
N ILE A 98 -11.64 9.49 -0.59
CA ILE A 98 -11.16 9.83 0.75
C ILE A 98 -12.39 9.99 1.63
N LEU A 99 -12.52 9.13 2.64
CA LEU A 99 -13.61 9.09 3.59
C LEU A 99 -13.12 9.62 4.94
N PHE A 100 -13.79 10.65 5.44
CA PHE A 100 -13.54 11.26 6.72
C PHE A 100 -14.28 10.51 7.84
N PRO A 101 -13.75 10.51 9.08
CA PRO A 101 -14.53 10.07 10.24
C PRO A 101 -15.80 10.92 10.39
N ALA A 102 -16.90 10.31 10.86
CA ALA A 102 -18.23 10.95 10.91
C ALA A 102 -18.27 12.28 11.70
N GLU A 103 -17.39 12.45 12.69
CA GLU A 103 -17.33 13.65 13.53
C GLU A 103 -16.47 14.77 12.91
N THR A 104 -15.86 14.52 11.75
CA THR A 104 -14.92 15.45 11.13
C THR A 104 -15.62 16.34 10.10
N ILE A 105 -15.53 17.65 10.29
CA ILE A 105 -16.08 18.65 9.38
C ILE A 105 -14.98 19.13 8.43
N ALA A 106 -14.90 18.49 7.27
CA ALA A 106 -14.07 18.95 6.16
C ALA A 106 -14.73 20.17 5.49
N THR A 107 -13.99 21.27 5.31
CA THR A 107 -14.54 22.51 4.70
C THR A 107 -14.09 22.73 3.26
N SER A 108 -12.94 22.17 2.88
CA SER A 108 -12.44 22.23 1.51
C SER A 108 -11.49 21.08 1.20
N PHE A 109 -11.40 20.69 -0.06
CA PHE A 109 -10.44 19.72 -0.54
C PHE A 109 -9.76 20.22 -1.79
N ALA A 110 -8.43 20.13 -1.81
CA ALA A 110 -7.63 20.41 -2.97
C ALA A 110 -6.49 19.41 -3.11
N TYR A 111 -6.09 19.11 -4.35
CA TYR A 111 -4.95 18.27 -4.63
C TYR A 111 -4.11 18.80 -5.78
N THR A 112 -2.87 18.32 -5.85
CA THR A 112 -1.90 18.57 -6.90
C THR A 112 -1.40 17.23 -7.41
N VAL A 113 -1.27 17.10 -8.72
CA VAL A 113 -0.76 15.91 -9.39
C VAL A 113 0.75 16.04 -9.52
N ASN A 114 1.48 15.05 -8.97
CA ASN A 114 2.91 14.94 -9.11
C ASN A 114 3.25 13.92 -10.19
N THR A 115 4.18 14.27 -11.06
CA THR A 115 4.65 13.41 -12.15
C THR A 115 6.16 13.24 -12.09
N TYR A 116 6.64 12.12 -12.62
CA TYR A 116 8.04 11.80 -12.80
C TYR A 116 8.33 11.57 -14.28
N VAL A 117 9.58 11.76 -14.70
CA VAL A 117 9.98 11.59 -16.11
C VAL A 117 9.92 10.13 -16.53
N GLU A 118 10.35 9.22 -15.65
CA GLU A 118 10.25 7.79 -15.89
C GLU A 118 8.81 7.31 -15.73
N THR A 119 8.41 6.38 -16.59
CA THR A 119 7.03 5.87 -16.63
C THR A 119 6.95 4.37 -16.34
N THR A 120 5.82 3.93 -15.80
CA THR A 120 5.49 2.52 -15.55
C THR A 120 4.04 2.23 -15.90
N GLN A 121 3.74 0.99 -16.28
CA GLN A 121 2.36 0.48 -16.39
C GLN A 121 1.93 -0.31 -15.14
N ASN A 122 2.86 -0.55 -14.22
CA ASN A 122 2.59 -1.30 -13.00
C ASN A 122 2.20 -0.30 -11.90
N PRO A 123 0.94 -0.30 -11.44
CA PRO A 123 0.55 0.50 -10.30
C PRO A 123 1.10 -0.13 -9.02
N MET A 124 1.26 0.70 -8.00
CA MET A 124 1.47 0.25 -6.64
C MET A 124 0.16 -0.37 -6.12
N VAL A 125 0.22 -1.60 -5.62
CA VAL A 125 -0.93 -2.32 -5.05
C VAL A 125 -0.57 -2.77 -3.64
N ILE A 126 -1.48 -2.55 -2.68
CA ILE A 126 -1.33 -2.98 -1.29
C ILE A 126 -2.55 -3.82 -0.93
N LYS A 127 -2.32 -5.11 -0.64
CA LYS A 127 -3.36 -6.06 -0.22
C LYS A 127 -3.20 -6.39 1.26
N THR A 128 -4.24 -6.14 2.04
CA THR A 128 -4.29 -6.47 3.47
C THR A 128 -4.53 -7.97 3.67
N VAL A 129 -3.77 -8.56 4.58
CA VAL A 129 -3.90 -9.96 4.97
C VAL A 129 -4.05 -10.05 6.49
N LYS A 130 -5.25 -10.38 6.95
CA LYS A 130 -5.54 -10.61 8.37
C LYS A 130 -5.35 -12.08 8.70
N VAL A 131 -4.62 -12.33 9.78
CA VAL A 131 -4.38 -13.67 10.32
C VAL A 131 -4.88 -13.65 11.77
N GLU A 132 -5.81 -14.54 12.10
CA GLU A 132 -6.39 -14.60 13.46
C GLU A 132 -5.61 -15.57 14.35
N GLU A 133 -5.32 -16.77 13.85
CA GLU A 133 -4.57 -17.81 14.56
C GLU A 133 -3.43 -18.35 13.70
N GLU A 134 -3.76 -18.92 12.54
CA GLU A 134 -2.80 -19.46 11.59
C GLU A 134 -3.38 -19.33 10.17
N SER A 135 -2.55 -18.96 9.21
CA SER A 135 -2.97 -18.88 7.80
C SER A 135 -1.82 -19.13 6.84
N GLU A 136 -2.12 -19.82 5.75
CA GLU A 136 -1.23 -19.95 4.60
C GLU A 136 -1.55 -18.85 3.58
N VAL A 137 -0.65 -17.88 3.46
CA VAL A 137 -0.81 -16.72 2.60
C VAL A 137 -0.13 -16.99 1.26
N SER A 138 -0.92 -17.00 0.18
CA SER A 138 -0.38 -16.99 -1.18
C SER A 138 0.07 -15.58 -1.53
N THR A 139 1.33 -15.45 -1.92
CA THR A 139 1.91 -14.18 -2.37
C THR A 139 1.58 -13.88 -3.83
N GLU A 140 0.98 -14.81 -4.58
CA GLU A 140 0.53 -14.63 -5.98
C GLU A 140 1.59 -13.99 -6.89
N PHE A 141 1.55 -12.68 -7.11
CA PHE A 141 2.50 -11.91 -7.90
C PHE A 141 3.12 -10.73 -7.13
N TYR A 142 2.89 -10.67 -5.81
CA TYR A 142 3.41 -9.64 -4.93
C TYR A 142 4.86 -9.99 -4.55
N PRO A 143 5.87 -9.18 -4.94
CA PRO A 143 7.28 -9.43 -4.66
C PRO A 143 7.69 -9.08 -3.23
N LEU A 144 6.84 -8.39 -2.47
CA LEU A 144 7.13 -7.92 -1.13
C LEU A 144 5.96 -8.23 -0.19
N MET A 145 6.29 -8.76 0.98
CA MET A 145 5.37 -8.95 2.08
C MET A 145 5.88 -8.21 3.32
N LEU A 146 5.01 -7.43 3.95
CA LEU A 146 5.27 -6.75 5.22
C LEU A 146 4.65 -7.58 6.34
N VAL A 147 5.51 -8.24 7.12
CA VAL A 147 5.10 -9.06 8.27
C VAL A 147 5.02 -8.17 9.51
N SER A 148 3.88 -8.13 10.18
CA SER A 148 3.68 -7.32 11.39
C SER A 148 4.51 -7.84 12.57
N GLN A 149 4.99 -6.91 13.40
CA GLN A 149 5.62 -7.22 14.69
C GLN A 149 4.73 -8.01 15.67
N ASP A 150 3.41 -8.01 15.43
CA ASP A 150 2.42 -8.74 16.24
C ASP A 150 2.34 -10.23 15.88
N ALA A 151 2.87 -10.62 14.71
CA ALA A 151 2.97 -12.02 14.33
C ALA A 151 3.83 -12.79 15.36
N GLN A 152 3.40 -14.00 15.71
CA GLN A 152 4.16 -14.88 16.59
C GLN A 152 5.27 -15.60 15.85
N SER A 153 5.03 -15.95 14.59
CA SER A 153 6.04 -16.50 13.69
C SER A 153 5.58 -16.42 12.24
N TYR A 154 6.54 -16.58 11.32
CA TYR A 154 6.23 -16.91 9.94
C TYR A 154 7.21 -17.96 9.41
N GLU A 155 6.74 -18.75 8.45
CA GLU A 155 7.52 -19.75 7.74
C GLU A 155 7.45 -19.46 6.24
N THR A 156 8.62 -19.49 5.59
CA THR A 156 8.79 -19.05 4.21
C THR A 156 9.84 -19.89 3.50
N LEU A 157 9.95 -19.74 2.18
CA LEU A 157 11.02 -20.33 1.37
C LEU A 157 12.07 -19.26 1.09
N VAL A 158 13.34 -19.61 1.28
CA VAL A 158 14.50 -18.80 0.86
C VAL A 158 15.36 -19.62 -0.09
N MET A 159 15.97 -18.96 -1.08
CA MET A 159 16.88 -19.63 -1.99
C MET A 159 18.26 -19.72 -1.35
N VAL A 160 18.78 -20.93 -1.16
CA VAL A 160 20.14 -21.18 -0.65
C VAL A 160 20.98 -21.87 -1.72
N LYS A 161 22.28 -21.58 -1.77
CA LYS A 161 23.19 -22.30 -2.66
C LYS A 161 23.48 -23.69 -2.10
N ASP A 162 23.34 -24.71 -2.94
CA ASP A 162 23.82 -26.06 -2.64
C ASP A 162 25.36 -26.14 -2.78
N GLN A 163 25.92 -27.32 -2.51
CA GLN A 163 27.37 -27.57 -2.58
C GLN A 163 27.96 -27.41 -4.00
N VAL A 164 27.12 -27.36 -5.03
CA VAL A 164 27.47 -27.25 -6.44
C VAL A 164 27.20 -25.83 -6.98
N GLY A 165 26.69 -24.92 -6.13
CA GLY A 165 26.39 -23.53 -6.46
C GLY A 165 24.99 -23.29 -7.02
N THR A 166 24.14 -24.31 -7.11
CA THR A 166 22.75 -24.20 -7.56
C THR A 166 21.88 -23.61 -6.46
N LEU A 167 20.99 -22.68 -6.79
CA LEU A 167 20.02 -22.15 -5.83
C LEU A 167 18.85 -23.13 -5.68
N ILE A 168 18.64 -23.63 -4.46
CA ILE A 168 17.51 -24.49 -4.10
C ILE A 168 16.61 -23.80 -3.07
N PRO A 169 15.29 -24.00 -3.12
CA PRO A 169 14.38 -23.49 -2.10
C PRO A 169 14.58 -24.25 -0.79
N ASN A 170 14.80 -23.53 0.29
CA ASN A 170 14.88 -24.08 1.65
C ASN A 170 13.82 -23.42 2.53
N LYS A 171 13.11 -24.24 3.31
CA LYS A 171 12.09 -23.77 4.24
C LYS A 171 12.76 -23.21 5.49
N VAL A 172 12.42 -21.99 5.85
CA VAL A 172 12.95 -21.29 7.02
C VAL A 172 11.81 -20.78 7.89
N PHE A 173 12.00 -20.91 9.20
CA PHE A 173 11.08 -20.48 10.22
C PHE A 173 11.68 -19.31 11.01
N PHE A 174 10.88 -18.27 11.20
CA PHE A 174 11.27 -17.08 11.94
C PHE A 174 10.26 -16.82 13.06
N GLY A 175 10.74 -16.87 14.31
CA GLY A 175 9.94 -16.61 15.49
C GLY A 175 9.81 -15.11 15.83
N LYS A 176 8.94 -14.80 16.80
CA LYS A 176 8.64 -13.45 17.28
C LYS A 176 9.87 -12.60 17.62
N ASP A 177 10.85 -13.19 18.29
CA ASP A 177 12.06 -12.46 18.69
C ASP A 177 12.89 -12.03 17.48
N PHE A 178 12.98 -12.89 16.46
CA PHE A 178 13.63 -12.54 15.19
C PHE A 178 12.87 -11.42 14.48
N ILE A 179 11.54 -11.51 14.41
CA ILE A 179 10.69 -10.49 13.78
C ILE A 179 10.99 -9.13 14.42
N LYS A 180 10.86 -9.03 15.75
CA LYS A 180 11.06 -7.78 16.48
C LYS A 180 12.49 -7.25 16.38
N ALA A 181 13.50 -8.12 16.42
CA ALA A 181 14.90 -7.70 16.36
C ALA A 181 15.31 -7.14 14.98
N ASN A 182 14.62 -7.52 13.91
CA ASN A 182 14.97 -7.14 12.54
C ASN A 182 14.08 -6.03 11.95
N ILE A 183 13.12 -5.53 12.72
CA ILE A 183 12.36 -4.34 12.36
C ILE A 183 13.23 -3.12 12.61
N GLN A 184 13.58 -2.40 11.54
CA GLN A 184 14.41 -1.21 11.61
C GLN A 184 13.58 0.03 11.95
N ASN A 185 14.18 0.98 12.68
CA ASN A 185 13.78 2.40 12.77
C ASN A 185 12.26 2.67 12.93
N ASN A 186 11.67 2.39 14.10
CA ASN A 186 10.26 2.70 14.41
C ASN A 186 9.23 2.15 13.40
N SER A 187 9.62 1.21 12.53
CA SER A 187 8.68 0.47 11.69
C SER A 187 7.85 -0.48 12.56
N GLU A 188 6.66 -0.85 12.07
CA GLU A 188 5.83 -1.89 12.68
C GLU A 188 5.90 -3.20 11.89
N PHE A 189 6.65 -3.21 10.79
CA PHE A 189 6.72 -4.32 9.85
C PHE A 189 8.14 -4.73 9.51
N LEU A 190 8.34 -6.04 9.40
CA LEU A 190 9.51 -6.65 8.81
C LEU A 190 9.25 -6.86 7.31
N PRO A 191 9.99 -6.20 6.41
CA PRO A 191 9.89 -6.48 4.98
C PRO A 191 10.53 -7.84 4.65
N MET A 192 9.80 -8.65 3.89
CA MET A 192 10.25 -9.93 3.37
C MET A 192 10.02 -9.99 1.87
N VAL A 193 11.09 -10.26 1.11
CA VAL A 193 11.00 -10.49 -0.34
C VAL A 193 10.40 -11.86 -0.61
N THR A 194 9.46 -11.93 -1.55
CA THR A 194 8.73 -13.13 -1.92
C THR A 194 8.87 -13.44 -3.40
N GLN A 195 8.80 -14.72 -3.74
CA GLN A 195 8.70 -15.18 -5.12
C GLN A 195 7.24 -15.28 -5.55
N SER A 196 6.98 -15.20 -6.86
CA SER A 196 5.62 -15.40 -7.37
C SER A 196 5.08 -16.77 -6.97
N ASN A 197 3.85 -16.79 -6.48
CA ASN A 197 3.10 -17.94 -5.99
C ASN A 197 3.73 -18.65 -4.80
N GLN A 198 4.68 -18.01 -4.11
CA GLN A 198 5.19 -18.50 -2.85
C GLN A 198 4.09 -18.50 -1.80
N LYS A 199 4.05 -19.56 -0.99
CA LYS A 199 3.18 -19.66 0.16
C LYS A 199 3.97 -19.35 1.43
N VAL A 200 3.42 -18.45 2.24
CA VAL A 200 4.00 -18.04 3.53
C VAL A 200 3.02 -18.42 4.61
N LYS A 201 3.44 -19.25 5.55
CA LYS A 201 2.61 -19.59 6.70
C LYS A 201 2.86 -18.56 7.81
N ILE A 202 1.82 -17.89 8.29
CA ILE A 202 1.90 -16.95 9.42
C ILE A 202 1.10 -17.51 10.59
N VAL A 203 1.63 -17.34 11.80
CA VAL A 203 0.96 -17.72 13.05
C VAL A 203 0.85 -16.51 13.98
N GLY A 204 -0.30 -16.36 14.62
CA GLY A 204 -0.64 -15.29 15.55
C GLY A 204 -1.71 -14.34 15.01
N ASN A 205 -2.25 -13.50 15.91
CA ASN A 205 -3.23 -12.48 15.56
C ASN A 205 -2.53 -11.23 15.03
N SER A 206 -2.49 -11.07 13.70
CA SER A 206 -1.72 -10.01 13.05
C SER A 206 -2.36 -9.52 11.75
N THR A 207 -2.11 -8.27 11.40
CA THR A 207 -2.44 -7.70 10.08
C THR A 207 -1.16 -7.46 9.31
N ASN A 208 -1.04 -8.12 8.17
CA ASN A 208 0.13 -8.11 7.29
C ASN A 208 -0.26 -7.51 5.93
N TYR A 209 0.73 -7.17 5.09
CA TYR A 209 0.47 -6.56 3.79
C TYR A 209 1.29 -7.21 2.68
N LEU A 210 0.67 -7.40 1.52
CA LEU A 210 1.35 -7.78 0.28
C LEU A 210 1.44 -6.54 -0.61
N LEU A 211 2.64 -6.26 -1.12
CA LEU A 211 2.96 -5.05 -1.88
C LEU A 211 3.45 -5.41 -3.27
N LEU A 212 2.82 -4.80 -4.27
CA LEU A 212 3.33 -4.70 -5.63
C LEU A 212 3.79 -3.25 -5.79
N VAL A 213 5.06 -3.05 -6.16
CA VAL A 213 5.71 -1.73 -6.22
C VAL A 213 6.47 -1.55 -7.52
#